data_AF-A0A2S2QJL2-F1
#
_entry.id   AF-A0A2S2QJL2-F1
#
_cell.length_a   1.000
_cell.length_b   1.000
_cell.length_c   1.000
_cell.angle_alpha   90.00
_cell.angle_beta   90.00
_cell.angle_gamma   90.00
#
_symmetry.space_group_name_H-M   'P 1'
#
loop_
_entity.id
_entity.type
_entity.pdbx_description
1 polymer ?
#
loop_
_entity_poly.entity_id
_entity_poly.type
_entity_poly.pdbx_seq_one_letter_code
_entity_poly.pdbx_strand_id
1 'polypeptide(L)'
;MFRSSSSSIAMNMFVITVCACAAALAVPEDAAAGRRAHVVGSDVTAPVSMTKRDAPIPNVSEDVLEKALNDRRFVQRQLKCATGEGPCDPIGRKIKAHAPLVLRGMCVKCSPAEVKQIQRVMSHIQKNYPKEYAKMINQYQNGF
;
A
#
# COMPACT_ATOMS: atom_id res chain seq x y z
N MET A 1 9.37 15.13 57.72
CA MET A 1 9.02 15.25 56.29
C MET A 1 9.89 14.28 55.49
N PHE A 2 9.37 13.10 55.13
CA PHE A 2 10.00 12.19 54.17
C PHE A 2 8.95 11.93 53.09
N ARG A 3 9.08 12.64 51.98
CA ARG A 3 8.21 12.57 50.81
C ARG A 3 9.11 12.06 49.69
N SER A 4 9.18 10.75 49.48
CA SER A 4 9.78 10.21 48.26
C SER A 4 9.49 8.72 48.05
N SER A 5 9.19 8.39 46.80
CA SER A 5 9.36 7.05 46.19
C SER A 5 8.23 6.02 46.26
N SER A 6 6.95 6.43 46.19
CA SER A 6 5.86 5.49 45.85
C SER A 6 5.56 5.41 44.34
N SER A 7 6.06 6.33 43.51
CA SER A 7 5.68 6.41 42.08
C SER A 7 6.51 5.52 41.14
N SER A 8 7.77 5.21 41.46
CA SER A 8 8.66 4.48 40.53
C SER A 8 8.35 2.98 40.44
N ILE A 9 7.83 2.39 41.50
CA ILE A 9 7.50 0.94 41.54
C ILE A 9 6.20 0.67 40.77
N ALA A 10 5.21 1.57 40.86
CA ALA A 10 3.95 1.46 40.15
C ALA A 10 4.09 1.63 38.63
N MET A 11 4.97 2.53 38.16
CA MET A 11 5.26 2.67 36.72
C MET A 11 5.98 1.45 36.14
N ASN A 12 6.93 0.85 36.86
CA ASN A 12 7.65 -0.33 36.38
C ASN A 12 6.75 -1.57 36.28
N MET A 13 5.81 -1.76 37.22
CA MET A 13 4.84 -2.85 37.12
C MET A 13 3.93 -2.69 35.90
N PHE A 14 3.51 -1.46 35.58
CA PHE A 14 2.70 -1.20 34.38
C PHE A 14 3.44 -1.54 33.08
N VAL A 15 4.73 -1.22 32.97
CA VAL A 15 5.51 -1.49 31.76
C VAL A 15 5.75 -2.99 31.56
N ILE A 16 5.94 -3.76 32.63
CA ILE A 16 6.14 -5.22 32.55
C ILE A 16 4.83 -5.93 32.19
N THR A 17 3.68 -5.52 32.75
CA THR A 17 2.38 -6.14 32.44
C THR A 17 1.92 -5.86 31.00
N VAL A 18 2.21 -4.67 30.44
CA VAL A 18 1.84 -4.33 29.06
C VAL A 18 2.68 -5.11 28.03
N CYS A 19 3.94 -5.43 28.32
CA CYS A 19 4.80 -6.21 27.42
C CYS A 19 4.40 -7.70 27.32
N ALA A 20 3.74 -8.27 28.33
CA ALA A 20 3.41 -9.70 28.35
C ALA A 20 2.19 -10.11 27.47
N CYS A 21 1.37 -9.14 27.02
CA CYS A 21 0.15 -9.42 26.27
C CYS A 21 0.35 -9.49 24.74
N ALA A 22 1.53 -9.16 24.21
CA ALA A 22 1.76 -9.08 22.77
C ALA A 22 2.18 -10.40 22.09
N ALA A 23 2.39 -11.49 22.85
CA ALA A 23 2.98 -12.73 22.34
C ALA A 23 1.97 -13.84 21.96
N ALA A 24 0.66 -13.62 22.02
CA ALA A 24 -0.32 -14.72 21.98
C ALA A 24 -1.45 -14.65 20.94
N LEU A 25 -1.35 -13.83 19.87
CA LEU A 25 -2.31 -13.89 18.76
C LEU A 25 -1.66 -14.51 17.52
N ALA A 26 -1.48 -15.83 17.61
CA ALA A 26 -1.29 -16.70 16.47
C ALA A 26 -2.55 -16.65 15.58
N VAL A 27 -2.37 -16.37 14.28
CA VAL A 27 -3.42 -16.49 13.26
C VAL A 27 -3.32 -17.89 12.63
N PRO A 28 -4.39 -18.70 12.63
CA PRO A 28 -4.40 -20.03 12.02
C PRO A 28 -4.57 -20.00 10.49
N GLU A 29 -4.02 -21.03 9.83
CA GLU A 29 -4.18 -21.37 8.41
C GLU A 29 -5.61 -21.85 8.10
N ASP A 30 -6.33 -21.14 7.24
CA ASP A 30 -7.61 -21.59 6.69
C ASP A 30 -7.42 -22.28 5.32
N ALA A 31 -7.60 -23.59 5.34
CA ALA A 31 -7.80 -24.43 4.17
C ALA A 31 -9.26 -24.32 3.66
N ALA A 32 -9.47 -24.06 2.37
CA ALA A 32 -10.75 -24.32 1.72
C ALA A 32 -10.61 -24.61 0.21
N ALA A 33 -10.78 -25.90 -0.09
CA ALA A 33 -11.42 -26.53 -1.26
C ALA A 33 -11.87 -25.68 -2.45
N GLY A 34 -11.50 -26.13 -3.66
CA GLY A 34 -12.05 -25.64 -4.92
C GLY A 34 -13.44 -26.18 -5.28
N ARG A 35 -14.06 -25.55 -6.29
CA ARG A 35 -14.83 -26.21 -7.38
C ARG A 35 -15.15 -25.21 -8.50
N ARG A 36 -15.41 -25.79 -9.67
CA ARG A 36 -15.47 -25.23 -11.03
C ARG A 36 -16.67 -24.32 -11.35
N ALA A 37 -16.38 -23.38 -12.25
CA ALA A 37 -17.09 -22.94 -13.46
C ALA A 37 -18.59 -22.57 -13.41
N HIS A 38 -18.87 -21.31 -13.81
CA HIS A 38 -20.08 -20.98 -14.57
C HIS A 38 -19.68 -20.25 -15.86
N VAL A 39 -20.06 -20.86 -16.98
CA VAL A 39 -19.94 -20.35 -18.35
C VAL A 39 -21.12 -19.41 -18.58
N VAL A 40 -20.89 -18.19 -19.07
CA VAL A 40 -21.91 -17.39 -19.76
C VAL A 40 -21.27 -16.83 -21.02
N GLY A 41 -21.64 -17.39 -22.16
CA GLY A 41 -21.55 -16.71 -23.44
C GLY A 41 -22.81 -15.87 -23.64
N SER A 42 -22.63 -14.65 -24.16
CA SER A 42 -23.63 -13.99 -25.00
C SER A 42 -22.95 -12.87 -25.77
N ASP A 43 -22.91 -13.09 -27.08
CA ASP A 43 -22.51 -12.20 -28.14
C ASP A 43 -23.33 -10.89 -28.11
N VAL A 44 -22.63 -9.75 -28.18
CA VAL A 44 -23.21 -8.53 -28.77
C VAL A 44 -22.16 -7.90 -29.67
N THR A 45 -22.38 -8.06 -30.97
CA THR A 45 -21.55 -7.54 -32.05
C THR A 45 -21.78 -6.03 -32.20
N ALA A 46 -20.78 -5.22 -31.87
CA ALA A 46 -20.66 -3.82 -32.28
C ALA A 46 -19.16 -3.48 -32.46
N PRO A 47 -18.73 -2.82 -33.55
CA PRO A 47 -17.33 -2.48 -33.74
C PRO A 47 -16.99 -1.22 -32.92
N VAL A 48 -16.82 -1.39 -31.61
CA VAL A 48 -16.15 -0.38 -30.79
C VAL A 48 -14.66 -0.67 -30.88
N SER A 49 -13.92 0.27 -31.48
CA SER A 49 -12.46 0.23 -31.62
C SER A 49 -11.80 0.09 -30.23
N MET A 50 -11.55 -1.16 -29.83
CA MET A 50 -10.90 -1.57 -28.58
C MET A 50 -9.51 -2.11 -28.90
N THR A 51 -8.54 -1.22 -29.06
CA THR A 51 -7.14 -1.60 -28.86
C THR A 51 -6.62 -0.94 -27.59
N LYS A 52 -6.39 -1.78 -26.56
CA LYS A 52 -5.54 -1.55 -25.38
C LYS A 52 -6.21 -1.05 -24.07
N ARG A 53 -7.21 -1.77 -23.60
CA ARG A 53 -7.61 -1.90 -22.18
C ARG A 53 -8.05 -3.37 -22.09
N ASP A 54 -7.23 -4.35 -21.75
CA ASP A 54 -6.55 -4.59 -20.48
C ASP A 54 -5.26 -5.38 -20.74
N ALA A 55 -4.12 -4.70 -20.78
CA ALA A 55 -2.84 -5.40 -20.73
C ALA A 55 -2.58 -5.81 -19.27
N PRO A 56 -2.18 -7.06 -18.99
CA PRO A 56 -1.43 -7.37 -17.76
C PRO A 56 -0.38 -6.29 -17.58
N ILE A 57 -0.25 -5.77 -16.35
CA ILE A 57 0.72 -4.73 -16.03
C ILE A 57 2.06 -5.18 -16.63
N PRO A 58 2.68 -4.40 -17.54
CA PRO A 58 3.99 -4.81 -18.06
C PRO A 58 4.88 -5.00 -16.84
N ASN A 59 5.53 -6.15 -16.73
CA ASN A 59 6.55 -6.38 -15.70
C ASN A 59 7.53 -5.21 -15.80
N VAL A 60 7.40 -4.25 -14.87
CA VAL A 60 8.23 -3.05 -14.87
C VAL A 60 9.60 -3.53 -14.45
N SER A 61 10.58 -3.42 -15.35
CA SER A 61 11.96 -3.75 -14.99
C SER A 61 12.47 -2.77 -13.93
N GLU A 62 13.35 -3.24 -13.05
CA GLU A 62 13.95 -2.42 -11.98
C GLU A 62 14.56 -1.13 -12.53
N ASP A 63 15.19 -1.17 -13.72
CA ASP A 63 15.82 0.01 -14.32
C ASP A 63 14.81 1.11 -14.67
N VAL A 64 13.62 0.73 -15.13
CA VAL A 64 12.54 1.67 -15.46
C VAL A 64 11.97 2.27 -14.19
N LEU A 65 11.83 1.45 -13.14
CA LEU A 65 11.40 1.90 -11.82
C LEU A 65 12.38 2.92 -11.23
N GLU A 66 13.68 2.64 -11.29
CA GLU A 66 14.71 3.55 -10.80
C GLU A 66 14.73 4.88 -11.56
N LYS A 67 14.64 4.84 -12.89
CA LYS A 67 14.54 6.06 -13.71
C LYS A 67 13.31 6.89 -13.33
N ALA A 68 12.16 6.25 -13.13
CA ALA A 68 10.94 6.92 -12.72
C ALA A 68 11.04 7.54 -11.31
N LEU A 69 11.69 6.85 -10.37
CA LEU A 69 11.92 7.35 -9.01
C LEU A 69 12.93 8.51 -8.97
N ASN A 70 13.94 8.49 -9.85
CA ASN A 70 14.92 9.57 -9.95
C ASN A 70 14.35 10.84 -10.60
N ASP A 71 13.27 10.73 -11.39
CA ASP A 71 12.56 11.90 -11.91
C ASP A 71 11.65 12.52 -10.85
N ARG A 72 12.17 13.59 -10.22
CA ARG A 72 11.45 14.34 -9.19
C ARG A 72 10.12 14.91 -9.68
N ARG A 73 10.05 15.36 -10.93
CA ARG A 73 8.81 15.94 -11.50
C ARG A 73 7.77 14.86 -11.71
N PHE A 74 8.20 13.69 -12.16
CA PHE A 74 7.33 12.53 -12.29
C PHE A 74 6.78 12.10 -10.94
N VAL A 75 7.64 11.86 -9.94
CA VAL A 75 7.22 11.43 -8.60
C VAL A 75 6.24 12.43 -7.98
N GLN A 76 6.54 13.73 -8.05
CA GLN A 76 5.67 14.76 -7.49
C GLN A 76 4.29 14.81 -8.18
N ARG A 77 4.24 14.61 -9.50
CA ARG A 77 2.97 14.51 -10.24
C ARG A 77 2.15 13.29 -9.79
N GLN A 78 2.79 12.14 -9.64
CA GLN A 78 2.10 10.92 -9.19
C GLN A 78 1.61 11.04 -7.74
N LEU A 79 2.39 11.67 -6.86
CA LEU A 79 1.99 11.95 -5.48
C LEU A 79 0.77 12.89 -5.42
N LYS A 80 0.78 13.98 -6.20
CA LYS A 80 -0.37 14.90 -6.31
C LYS A 80 -1.62 14.19 -6.83
N CYS A 81 -1.49 13.28 -7.79
CA CYS A 81 -2.62 12.47 -8.22
C CYS A 81 -3.13 11.55 -7.08
N ALA A 82 -2.22 10.90 -6.36
CA ALA A 82 -2.56 10.02 -5.25
C ALA A 82 -3.28 10.77 -4.12
N THR A 83 -2.94 12.03 -3.87
CA THR A 83 -3.60 12.88 -2.87
C THR A 83 -4.82 13.65 -3.42
N GLY A 84 -5.08 13.59 -4.74
CA GLY A 84 -6.14 14.37 -5.37
C GLY A 84 -5.86 15.86 -5.52
N GLU A 85 -4.61 16.31 -5.29
CA GLU A 85 -4.19 17.70 -5.47
C GLU A 85 -3.86 18.05 -6.94
N GLY A 86 -3.94 17.09 -7.87
CA GLY A 86 -3.60 17.33 -9.26
C GLY A 86 -4.15 16.29 -10.25
N PRO A 87 -3.93 16.51 -11.56
CA PRO A 87 -4.40 15.62 -12.60
C PRO A 87 -3.70 14.26 -12.53
N CYS A 88 -4.44 13.21 -12.88
CA CYS A 88 -3.97 11.84 -12.87
C CYS A 88 -3.71 11.32 -14.29
N ASP A 89 -2.48 10.87 -14.53
CA ASP A 89 -2.14 10.08 -15.71
C ASP A 89 -2.69 8.64 -15.60
N PRO A 90 -2.71 7.84 -16.69
CA PRO A 90 -3.08 6.43 -16.61
C PRO A 90 -2.29 5.64 -15.57
N ILE A 91 -1.01 5.99 -15.36
CA ILE A 91 -0.15 5.40 -14.33
C ILE A 91 -0.60 5.85 -12.93
N GLY A 92 -0.79 7.16 -12.73
CA GLY A 92 -1.24 7.71 -11.45
C GLY A 92 -2.59 7.16 -11.00
N ARG A 93 -3.54 6.93 -11.93
CA ARG A 93 -4.82 6.28 -11.63
C ARG A 93 -4.66 4.86 -11.09
N LYS A 94 -3.74 4.08 -11.68
CA LYS A 94 -3.41 2.74 -11.19
C LYS A 94 -2.78 2.81 -9.79
N ILE A 95 -1.81 3.70 -9.59
CA ILE A 95 -1.17 3.90 -8.28
C ILE A 95 -2.23 4.27 -7.24
N LYS A 96 -3.10 5.24 -7.53
CA LYS A 96 -4.18 5.67 -6.63
C LYS A 96 -5.13 4.52 -6.24
N ALA A 97 -5.48 3.65 -7.20
CA ALA A 97 -6.33 2.49 -6.94
C ALA A 97 -5.66 1.41 -6.06
N HIS A 98 -4.34 1.23 -6.20
CA HIS A 98 -3.59 0.21 -5.46
C HIS A 98 -2.95 0.71 -4.15
N ALA A 99 -2.75 2.03 -4.02
CA ALA A 99 -2.18 2.68 -2.84
C ALA A 99 -2.82 2.24 -1.51
N PRO A 100 -4.16 2.16 -1.34
CA PRO A 100 -4.74 1.74 -0.07
C PRO A 100 -4.41 0.28 0.30
N LEU A 101 -4.27 -0.61 -0.68
CA LEU A 101 -3.91 -2.01 -0.46
C LEU A 101 -2.45 -2.15 -0.03
N VAL A 102 -1.58 -1.45 -0.75
CA VAL A 102 -0.13 -1.39 -0.47
C VAL A 102 0.15 -0.79 0.89
N LEU A 103 -0.51 0.31 1.24
CA LEU A 103 -0.30 1.03 2.49
C LEU A 103 -0.74 0.25 3.72
N ARG A 104 -1.75 -0.60 3.58
CA ARG A 104 -2.21 -1.51 4.63
C ARG A 104 -1.33 -2.76 4.76
N GLY A 105 -0.32 -2.93 3.90
CA GLY A 105 0.51 -4.14 3.84
C GLY A 105 -0.24 -5.36 3.28
N MET A 106 -1.44 -5.18 2.73
CA MET A 106 -2.31 -6.24 2.26
C MET A 106 -2.37 -6.24 0.72
N CYS A 107 -1.23 -6.48 0.06
CA CYS A 107 -1.27 -6.72 -1.39
C CYS A 107 -1.33 -8.23 -1.69
N VAL A 108 -2.52 -8.82 -1.53
CA VAL A 108 -2.76 -10.26 -1.81
C VAL A 108 -2.61 -10.58 -3.31
N LYS A 109 -2.67 -9.56 -4.18
CA LYS A 109 -2.56 -9.70 -5.63
C LYS A 109 -1.18 -9.32 -6.19
N CYS A 110 -0.22 -8.94 -5.35
CA CYS A 110 1.13 -8.60 -5.78
C CYS A 110 2.02 -9.84 -5.81
N SER A 111 2.85 -9.96 -6.85
CA SER A 111 3.98 -10.88 -6.91
C SER A 111 5.07 -10.47 -5.89
N PRO A 112 5.87 -11.41 -5.34
CA PRO A 112 6.97 -11.07 -4.43
C PRO A 112 7.98 -10.07 -5.02
N ALA A 113 8.16 -10.04 -6.34
CA ALA A 113 8.98 -9.03 -7.01
C ALA A 113 8.34 -7.63 -6.92
N GLU A 114 7.04 -7.53 -7.19
CA GLU A 114 6.28 -6.28 -7.10
C GLU A 114 6.25 -5.75 -5.65
N VAL A 115 6.14 -6.63 -4.65
CA VAL A 115 6.20 -6.23 -3.24
C VAL A 115 7.53 -5.53 -2.93
N LYS A 116 8.66 -6.08 -3.38
CA LYS A 116 9.99 -5.45 -3.20
C LYS A 116 10.07 -4.09 -3.90
N GLN A 117 9.57 -4.01 -5.12
CA GLN A 117 9.51 -2.75 -5.89
C GLN A 117 8.70 -1.69 -5.15
N ILE A 118 7.53 -2.07 -4.66
CA ILE A 118 6.64 -1.19 -3.91
C ILE A 118 7.33 -0.71 -2.63
N GLN A 119 7.92 -1.62 -1.84
CA GLN A 119 8.66 -1.25 -0.63
C GLN A 119 9.80 -0.26 -0.93
N ARG A 120 10.50 -0.45 -2.05
CA ARG A 120 11.54 0.46 -2.51
C ARG A 120 11.00 1.85 -2.87
N VAL A 121 9.90 1.91 -3.62
CA VAL A 121 9.20 3.16 -3.96
C VAL A 121 8.76 3.88 -2.68
N MET A 122 8.14 3.18 -1.74
CA MET A 122 7.68 3.76 -0.48
C MET A 122 8.83 4.30 0.35
N SER A 123 9.93 3.54 0.45
CA SER A 123 11.14 3.98 1.14
C SER A 123 11.75 5.23 0.50
N HIS A 124 11.74 5.33 -0.84
CA HIS A 124 12.22 6.50 -1.57
C HIS A 124 11.35 7.73 -1.31
N ILE A 125 10.02 7.57 -1.36
CA ILE A 125 9.05 8.65 -1.14
C ILE A 125 9.15 9.16 0.30
N GLN A 126 9.22 8.26 1.30
CA GLN A 126 9.37 8.64 2.70
C GLN A 126 10.61 9.49 2.95
N LYS A 127 11.74 9.14 2.31
CA LYS A 127 13.02 9.84 2.45
C LYS A 127 13.03 11.20 1.75
N ASN A 128 12.49 11.26 0.53
CA ASN A 128 12.64 12.44 -0.34
C ASN A 128 11.44 13.40 -0.33
N TYR A 129 10.25 12.92 0.06
CA TYR A 129 8.97 13.65 0.02
C TYR A 129 8.13 13.39 1.28
N PRO A 130 8.66 13.66 2.49
CA PRO A 130 7.98 13.32 3.75
C PRO A 130 6.65 14.06 3.95
N LYS A 131 6.52 15.28 3.41
CA LYS A 131 5.29 16.09 3.53
C LYS A 131 4.15 15.49 2.72
N GLU A 132 4.41 15.17 1.45
CA GLU A 132 3.46 14.53 0.55
C GLU A 132 3.12 13.12 1.03
N TYR A 133 4.12 12.38 1.53
CA TYR A 133 3.90 11.07 2.12
C TYR A 133 2.95 11.12 3.32
N ALA A 134 3.18 12.03 4.28
CA ALA A 134 2.32 12.18 5.45
C ALA A 134 0.86 12.50 5.06
N LYS A 135 0.67 13.38 4.07
CA LYS A 135 -0.66 13.69 3.53
C LYS A 135 -1.32 12.46 2.92
N MET A 136 -0.60 11.75 2.06
CA MET A 136 -1.07 10.52 1.42
C MET A 136 -1.54 9.50 2.47
N ILE A 137 -0.71 9.27 3.50
CA ILE A 137 -0.99 8.36 4.61
C ILE A 137 -2.23 8.79 5.40
N ASN A 138 -2.35 10.07 5.73
CA ASN A 138 -3.52 10.60 6.42
C ASN A 138 -4.81 10.35 5.61
N GLN A 139 -4.75 10.60 4.31
CA GLN A 139 -5.90 10.48 3.41
C GLN A 139 -6.38 9.02 3.23
N TYR A 140 -5.47 8.07 3.03
CA TYR A 140 -5.86 6.66 2.88
C TYR A 140 -6.25 5.97 4.21
N GLN A 141 -5.82 6.51 5.35
CA GLN A 141 -6.25 6.02 6.67
C GLN A 141 -7.63 6.53 7.05
N ASN A 142 -7.94 7.80 6.76
CA ASN A 142 -9.20 8.42 7.16
C ASN A 142 -10.38 8.07 6.25
N GLY A 143 -10.13 7.37 5.14
CA GLY A 143 -11.15 7.07 4.13
C GLY A 143 -11.43 8.30 3.26
N PHE A 144 -11.46 8.09 1.95
CA PHE A 144 -11.89 9.12 0.99
C PHE A 144 -13.40 9.32 1.04
#